data_AF-A0A2A4UD90-F1
#
_entry.id   AF-A0A2A4UD90-F1
#
_cell.length_a   1.000
_cell.length_b   1.000
_cell.length_c   1.000
_cell.angle_alpha   90.00
_cell.angle_beta   90.00
_cell.angle_gamma   90.00
#
_symmetry.space_group_name_H-M   'P 1'
#
loop_
_entity.id
_entity.type
_entity.pdbx_description
1 polymer ?
#
loop_
_entity_poly.entity_id
_entity_poly.type
_entity_poly.pdbx_seq_one_letter_code
_entity_poly.pdbx_strand_id
1 'polypeptide(L)'
;NQGLREWESSLDMPLWMPGQKAASRQKARMYILEAEAYAKEVEDRAIGEADRFNSLYQAYKKAPEVTRKRLYLETMERILGNTDKVILESGSGNVLPYLPLPAIKKQN
;
A
#
# COMPACT_ATOMS: atom_id res chain seq x y z
N ASN A 1 -47.42 -33.49 12.92
CA ASN A 1 -46.11 -32.91 13.28
C ASN A 1 -45.03 -33.39 12.30
N GLN A 2 -45.23 -33.11 11.00
CA GLN A 2 -44.35 -33.53 9.89
C GLN A 2 -43.38 -32.42 9.47
N GLY A 3 -43.81 -31.15 9.55
CA GLY A 3 -42.97 -30.00 9.22
C GLY A 3 -41.67 -29.93 10.03
N LEU A 4 -41.68 -30.16 11.35
CA LEU A 4 -40.44 -30.14 12.14
C LEU A 4 -39.43 -31.23 11.75
N ARG A 5 -39.91 -32.39 11.28
CA ARG A 5 -39.06 -33.49 10.81
C ARG A 5 -38.47 -33.22 9.43
N GLU A 6 -39.22 -32.57 8.56
CA GLU A 6 -38.75 -32.12 7.25
C GLU A 6 -37.71 -31.00 7.38
N TRP A 7 -37.90 -30.10 8.35
CA TRP A 7 -36.93 -29.05 8.65
C TRP A 7 -35.65 -29.61 9.32
N GLU A 8 -35.74 -30.58 10.24
CA GLU A 8 -34.56 -31.29 10.77
C GLU A 8 -33.80 -32.06 9.68
N SER A 9 -34.51 -32.76 8.78
CA SER A 9 -33.88 -33.44 7.63
C SER A 9 -33.21 -32.48 6.63
N SER A 10 -33.66 -31.22 6.58
CA SER A 10 -33.04 -30.17 5.76
C SER A 10 -31.78 -29.57 6.40
N LEU A 11 -31.65 -29.69 7.73
CA LEU A 11 -30.51 -29.23 8.53
C LEU A 11 -29.41 -30.31 8.66
N ASP A 12 -29.74 -31.58 8.44
CA ASP A 12 -28.78 -32.65 8.24
C ASP A 12 -28.10 -32.53 6.88
N MET A 13 -27.02 -31.74 6.83
CA MET A 13 -26.16 -31.69 5.65
C MET A 13 -25.58 -33.09 5.33
N PRO A 14 -25.66 -33.54 4.07
CA PRO A 14 -25.18 -34.86 3.65
C PRO A 14 -23.70 -35.15 3.98
N LEU A 15 -23.40 -36.42 4.27
CA LEU A 15 -22.06 -36.95 4.63
C LEU A 15 -20.95 -36.68 3.57
N TRP A 16 -21.30 -36.26 2.35
CA TRP A 16 -20.34 -35.89 1.29
C TRP A 16 -19.96 -34.39 1.26
N MET A 17 -20.62 -33.54 2.06
CA MET A 17 -20.26 -32.14 2.30
C MET A 17 -19.24 -31.84 3.45
N PRO A 18 -18.41 -32.75 4.00
CA PRO A 18 -17.38 -32.41 4.98
C PRO A 18 -16.39 -31.36 4.47
N GLY A 19 -16.06 -31.42 3.18
CA GLY A 19 -15.12 -30.51 2.53
C GLY A 19 -15.59 -29.06 2.53
N GLN A 20 -16.89 -28.79 2.35
CA GLN A 20 -17.42 -27.43 2.29
C GLN A 20 -17.50 -26.76 3.68
N LYS A 21 -17.89 -27.51 4.72
CA LYS A 21 -17.85 -27.04 6.12
C LYS A 21 -16.41 -26.79 6.59
N ALA A 22 -15.48 -27.68 6.22
CA ALA A 22 -14.06 -27.48 6.53
C ALA A 22 -13.47 -26.29 5.77
N ALA A 23 -13.79 -26.14 4.48
CA ALA A 23 -13.32 -25.03 3.65
C ALA A 23 -13.84 -23.66 4.11
N SER A 24 -15.11 -23.57 4.52
CA SER A 24 -15.67 -22.32 5.08
C SER A 24 -15.00 -21.93 6.40
N ARG A 25 -14.77 -22.89 7.31
CA ARG A 25 -13.99 -22.65 8.53
C ARG A 25 -12.55 -22.23 8.23
N GLN A 26 -11.92 -22.83 7.23
CA GLN A 26 -10.57 -22.44 6.82
C GLN A 26 -10.55 -21.01 6.28
N LYS A 27 -11.49 -20.63 5.41
CA LYS A 27 -11.61 -19.25 4.90
C LYS A 27 -11.81 -18.25 6.04
N ALA A 28 -12.69 -18.54 6.99
CA ALA A 28 -12.91 -17.69 8.16
C ALA A 28 -11.62 -17.50 8.98
N ARG A 29 -10.84 -18.57 9.19
CA ARG A 29 -9.53 -18.49 9.86
C ARG A 29 -8.53 -17.65 9.07
N MET A 30 -8.47 -17.80 7.76
CA MET A 30 -7.56 -17.01 6.91
C MET A 30 -7.90 -15.51 7.01
N TYR A 31 -9.18 -15.13 6.99
CA TYR A 31 -9.58 -13.73 7.16
C TYR A 31 -9.17 -13.15 8.51
N ILE A 32 -9.32 -13.92 9.60
CA ILE A 32 -8.88 -13.48 10.93
C ILE A 32 -7.37 -13.29 10.95
N LEU A 33 -6.61 -14.25 10.43
CA LEU A 33 -5.15 -14.17 10.37
C LEU A 33 -4.66 -13.00 9.51
N GLU A 34 -5.32 -12.74 8.38
CA GLU A 34 -5.00 -11.60 7.51
C GLU A 34 -5.29 -10.27 8.22
N ALA A 35 -6.41 -10.17 8.95
CA ALA A 35 -6.74 -9.00 9.74
C ALA A 35 -5.74 -8.77 10.89
N GLU A 36 -5.35 -9.83 11.60
CA GLU A 36 -4.33 -9.78 12.66
C GLU A 36 -2.96 -9.38 12.09
N ALA A 37 -2.57 -9.95 10.96
CA ALA A 37 -1.32 -9.61 10.28
C ALA A 37 -1.30 -8.15 9.83
N TYR A 38 -2.40 -7.68 9.23
CA TYR A 38 -2.54 -6.27 8.84
C TYR A 38 -2.47 -5.33 10.04
N ALA A 39 -3.20 -5.64 11.13
CA ALA A 39 -3.15 -4.85 12.34
C ALA A 39 -1.73 -4.74 12.89
N LYS A 40 -1.01 -5.86 12.93
CA LYS A 40 0.39 -5.91 13.35
C LYS A 40 1.31 -5.13 12.41
N GLU A 41 1.11 -5.24 11.10
CA GLU A 41 1.89 -4.47 10.11
C GLU A 41 1.72 -2.96 10.32
N VAL A 42 0.50 -2.50 10.62
CA VAL A 42 0.23 -1.09 10.92
C VAL A 42 0.93 -0.67 12.22
N GLU A 43 0.88 -1.49 13.26
CA GLU A 43 1.57 -1.23 14.54
C GLU A 43 3.08 -1.16 14.35
N ASP A 44 3.69 -2.17 13.73
CA ASP A 44 5.13 -2.24 13.49
C ASP A 44 5.61 -1.07 12.62
N ARG A 45 4.82 -0.68 11.61
CA ARG A 45 5.11 0.49 10.77
C ARG A 45 5.09 1.78 11.59
N ALA A 46 4.07 1.97 12.43
CA ALA A 46 3.95 3.16 13.27
C ALA A 46 5.11 3.27 14.27
N ILE A 47 5.50 2.15 14.89
CA ILE A 47 6.67 2.09 15.80
C ILE A 47 7.95 2.44 15.03
N GLY A 48 8.17 1.82 13.87
CA GLY A 48 9.36 2.10 13.05
C GLY A 48 9.43 3.55 12.58
N GLU A 49 8.30 4.18 12.26
CA GLU A 49 8.23 5.60 11.93
C GLU A 49 8.54 6.50 13.13
N ALA A 50 8.01 6.18 14.32
CA ALA A 50 8.30 6.91 15.55
C ALA A 50 9.79 6.82 15.94
N ASP A 51 10.41 5.64 15.81
CA ASP A 51 11.83 5.43 16.09
C ASP A 51 12.73 6.18 15.10
N ARG A 52 12.38 6.18 13.81
CA ARG A 52 13.07 6.99 12.80
C ARG A 52 12.95 8.48 13.11
N PHE A 53 11.77 8.94 13.51
CA PHE A 53 11.56 10.34 13.89
C PHE A 53 12.41 10.73 15.10
N ASN A 54 12.41 9.93 16.16
CA ASN A 54 13.23 10.18 17.34
C ASN A 54 14.73 10.22 17.01
N SER A 55 15.20 9.29 16.17
CA SER A 55 16.59 9.25 15.72
C SER A 55 16.97 10.52 14.94
N LEU A 56 16.08 10.96 14.03
CA LEU A 56 16.27 12.20 13.27
C LEU A 56 16.25 13.43 14.19
N TYR A 57 15.34 13.48 15.16
CA TYR A 57 15.26 14.57 16.12
C TYR A 57 16.53 14.70 16.97
N GLN A 58 17.10 13.58 17.42
CA GLN A 58 18.38 13.57 18.15
C GLN A 58 19.52 14.10 17.28
N ALA A 59 19.58 13.73 16.00
CA ALA A 59 20.56 14.25 15.05
C ALA A 59 20.37 15.77 14.80
N TYR A 60 19.12 16.20 14.62
CA TYR A 60 18.76 17.60 14.45
C TYR A 60 19.17 18.45 15.66
N LYS A 61 18.90 17.97 16.88
CA LYS A 61 19.30 18.66 18.12
C LYS A 61 20.81 18.87 18.21
N LYS A 62 21.61 17.93 17.70
CA LYS A 62 23.08 18.04 17.67
C LYS A 62 23.58 19.00 16.58
N ALA A 63 23.00 18.93 15.38
CA ALA A 63 23.45 19.71 14.23
C ALA A 63 22.26 20.14 13.35
N PRO A 64 21.55 21.21 13.70
CA PRO A 64 20.32 21.60 13.02
C PRO A 64 20.57 22.05 11.57
N GLU A 65 21.58 22.87 11.32
CA GLU A 65 21.87 23.43 9.99
C GLU A 65 22.21 22.34 8.96
N VAL A 66 23.08 21.40 9.33
CA VAL A 66 23.48 20.29 8.44
C VAL A 66 22.30 19.33 8.19
N THR A 67 21.50 19.06 9.23
CA THR A 67 20.35 18.16 9.12
C THR A 67 19.27 18.72 8.19
N ARG A 68 18.92 20.02 8.31
CA ARG A 68 17.96 20.66 7.39
C ARG A 68 18.48 20.64 5.96
N LYS A 69 19.76 20.98 5.77
CA LYS A 69 20.37 21.00 4.43
C LYS A 69 20.34 19.61 3.79
N ARG A 70 20.67 18.55 4.54
CA ARG A 70 20.58 17.17 4.05
C ARG A 70 19.15 16.82 3.63
N LEU A 71 18.16 17.04 4.50
CA LEU A 71 16.75 16.73 4.23
C LEU A 71 16.24 17.44 2.96
N TYR A 72 16.63 18.72 2.79
CA TYR A 72 16.29 19.48 1.60
C TYR A 72 16.91 18.89 0.33
N LEU A 73 18.22 18.60 0.36
CA LEU A 73 18.93 18.04 -0.80
C LEU A 73 18.39 16.66 -1.17
N GLU A 74 18.16 15.79 -0.21
CA GLU A 74 17.60 14.45 -0.42
C GLU A 74 16.17 14.52 -0.99
N THR A 75 15.35 15.44 -0.48
CA THR A 75 13.99 15.66 -0.99
C THR A 75 14.01 16.18 -2.43
N MET A 76 14.89 17.14 -2.73
CA MET A 76 15.04 17.69 -4.08
C MET A 76 15.62 16.65 -5.04
N GLU A 77 16.56 15.83 -4.60
CA GLU A 77 17.08 14.70 -5.38
C GLU A 77 15.97 13.72 -5.75
N ARG A 78 15.12 13.33 -4.79
CA ARG A 78 13.99 12.44 -5.04
C ARG A 78 12.94 13.04 -5.99
N ILE A 79 12.63 14.32 -5.83
CA ILE A 79 11.67 15.02 -6.70
C ILE A 79 12.23 15.16 -8.12
N LEU A 80 13.45 15.69 -8.24
CA LEU A 80 14.08 15.97 -9.52
C LEU A 80 14.54 14.68 -10.24
N GLY A 81 14.90 13.64 -9.51
CA GLY A 81 15.25 12.33 -10.06
C GLY A 81 14.06 11.62 -10.73
N ASN A 82 12.84 11.90 -10.27
CA ASN A 82 11.61 11.36 -10.83
C ASN A 82 10.92 12.31 -11.84
N THR A 83 11.55 13.42 -12.21
CA THR A 83 10.98 14.38 -13.18
C THR A 83 11.60 14.18 -14.57
N ASP A 84 10.77 14.17 -15.61
CA ASP A 84 11.22 14.11 -17.00
C ASP A 84 12.05 15.36 -17.34
N LYS A 85 13.36 15.17 -17.51
CA LYS A 85 14.29 16.26 -17.78
C LYS A 85 14.24 16.67 -19.25
N VAL A 86 13.63 17.81 -19.56
CA VAL A 86 13.69 18.42 -20.90
C VAL A 86 14.94 19.31 -20.98
N ILE A 87 15.95 18.86 -21.73
CA ILE A 87 17.16 19.65 -22.00
C ILE A 87 16.86 20.56 -23.20
N LEU A 88 16.81 21.87 -22.97
CA LEU A 88 16.69 22.86 -24.04
C LEU A 88 18.11 23.27 -24.44
N GLU A 89 18.50 22.95 -25.68
CA GLU A 89 19.75 23.45 -26.26
C GLU A 89 19.56 24.93 -26.62
N SER A 90 20.13 25.82 -25.82
CA SER A 90 20.13 27.27 -26.04
C SER A 90 21.11 27.63 -27.16
N GLY A 91 20.87 27.12 -28.36
CA GLY A 91 21.79 27.26 -29.48
C GLY A 91 21.13 26.91 -30.80
N SER A 92 20.47 27.90 -31.40
CA SER A 92 20.03 27.91 -32.81
C SER A 92 18.78 27.09 -33.17
N GLY A 93 17.65 27.79 -33.25
CA GLY A 93 16.57 27.44 -34.19
C GLY A 93 15.33 26.80 -33.55
N ASN A 94 14.33 27.63 -33.26
CA ASN A 94 12.90 27.29 -33.20
C ASN A 94 12.53 25.87 -32.73
N VAL A 95 12.93 25.50 -31.50
CA VAL A 95 12.50 24.23 -30.90
C VAL A 95 11.13 24.45 -30.27
N LEU A 96 10.08 23.99 -30.94
CA LEU A 96 8.74 23.87 -30.35
C LEU A 96 8.81 22.88 -29.18
N PRO A 97 8.49 23.29 -27.94
CA PRO A 97 8.47 22.38 -26.81
C PRO A 97 7.35 21.37 -27.02
N TYR A 98 7.70 20.13 -27.37
CA TYR A 98 6.74 19.03 -27.43
C TYR A 98 6.47 18.59 -26.00
N LEU A 99 5.34 19.00 -25.45
CA LEU A 99 4.77 18.41 -24.23
C LEU A 99 3.96 17.19 -24.66
N PRO A 100 4.46 15.94 -24.48
CA PRO A 100 3.67 14.76 -24.77
C PRO A 100 2.50 14.71 -23.79
N LEU A 101 1.31 15.06 -24.27
CA LEU A 101 0.09 14.86 -23.51
C LEU A 101 -0.13 13.34 -23.38
N PRO A 102 -0.32 12.79 -22.17
CA PRO A 102 -0.72 11.40 -22.03
C PRO A 102 -2.05 11.24 -22.77
N ALA A 103 -2.01 10.50 -23.89
CA ALA A 103 -3.21 10.18 -24.64
C ALA A 103 -4.20 9.54 -23.65
N ILE A 104 -5.33 10.19 -23.43
CA ILE A 104 -6.44 9.65 -22.66
C ILE A 104 -6.79 8.32 -23.35
N LYS A 105 -6.39 7.20 -22.73
CA LYS A 105 -6.75 5.85 -23.16
C LYS A 105 -8.27 5.79 -23.16
N LYS A 106 -8.87 5.94 -24.34
CA LYS A 106 -10.29 5.69 -24.56
C LYS A 106 -10.47 4.18 -24.38
N GLN A 107 -10.97 3.79 -23.20
CA GLN A 107 -11.38 2.42 -22.92
C GLN A 107 -12.61 2.12 -23.76
N ASN A 108 -12.55 1.03 -24.52
CA ASN A 108 -13.70 0.42 -25.17
C ASN A 108 -14.55 -0.31 -24.13
#